data_AF-A0AAE1FL70-F1
#
_entry.id   AF-A0AAE1FL70-F1
#
_cell.length_a   1.000
_cell.length_b   1.000
_cell.length_c   1.000
_cell.angle_alpha   90.00
_cell.angle_beta   90.00
_cell.angle_gamma   90.00
#
_symmetry.space_group_name_H-M   'P 1'
#
loop_
_entity.id
_entity.type
_entity.pdbx_description
1 polymer ?
#
loop_
_entity_poly.entity_id
_entity_poly.type
_entity_poly.pdbx_seq_one_letter_code
_entity_poly.pdbx_strand_id
1 'polypeptide(L)'
;MFVGRCVLLGLVTCGRHKPLNTSLRCLHFTQTRCRAQLLDGKKVAGDIYQELSSEVTGMVSEGRRAPHLVLVRVGGDPASGSYVKNKTRAADKIGIQSTVHHLPADTSQSTLLSLVNQLNIDPDVDGILVQLPLPGHVEEKLVCNAVIPEKDVDGFHVLNIGKD
;
A
#
# COMPACT_ATOMS: atom_id res chain seq x y z
N MET A 1 -45.39 -9.47 8.08
CA MET A 1 -46.38 -8.68 8.85
C MET A 1 -46.38 -7.26 8.32
N PHE A 2 -47.51 -6.87 7.72
CA PHE A 2 -48.15 -5.55 7.74
C PHE A 2 -47.30 -4.29 7.43
N VAL A 3 -47.36 -3.75 6.19
CA VAL A 3 -48.21 -2.62 5.70
C VAL A 3 -48.55 -1.51 6.71
N GLY A 4 -48.34 -0.25 6.32
CA GLY A 4 -49.10 0.87 6.88
C GLY A 4 -48.66 2.31 6.52
N ARG A 5 -49.58 3.04 5.87
CA ARG A 5 -49.69 4.51 5.61
C ARG A 5 -48.92 5.04 4.38
N CYS A 6 -49.53 5.37 3.24
CA CYS A 6 -50.86 5.93 2.88
C CYS A 6 -51.14 7.28 3.56
N VAL A 7 -50.98 8.39 2.82
CA VAL A 7 -52.06 9.36 2.48
C VAL A 7 -51.61 10.19 1.26
N LEU A 8 -52.40 10.05 0.20
CA LEU A 8 -52.51 10.92 -0.97
C LEU A 8 -53.54 12.01 -0.62
N LEU A 9 -53.31 13.29 -0.93
CA LEU A 9 -54.36 14.24 -1.35
C LEU A 9 -53.76 15.60 -1.72
N GLY A 10 -54.15 16.16 -2.87
CA GLY A 10 -53.81 17.54 -3.22
C GLY A 10 -53.96 17.91 -4.70
N LEU A 11 -55.07 17.48 -5.33
CA LEU A 11 -55.52 18.05 -6.62
C LEU A 11 -56.06 19.47 -6.35
N VAL A 12 -55.45 20.48 -6.93
CA VAL A 12 -56.08 21.79 -7.17
C VAL A 12 -56.08 22.04 -8.67
N THR A 13 -57.26 22.32 -9.19
CA THR A 13 -57.57 22.48 -10.60
C THR A 13 -57.48 23.94 -11.05
N CYS A 14 -57.35 24.08 -12.37
CA CYS A 14 -57.90 25.13 -13.22
C CYS A 14 -57.03 26.38 -13.52
N GLY A 15 -56.75 26.55 -14.81
CA GLY A 15 -56.27 27.80 -15.40
C GLY A 15 -55.78 27.61 -16.83
N ARG A 16 -56.69 27.59 -17.82
CA ARG A 16 -56.36 27.59 -19.25
C ARG A 16 -55.70 28.93 -19.63
N HIS A 17 -54.57 28.92 -20.32
CA HIS A 17 -54.23 29.93 -21.34
C HIS A 17 -53.32 29.33 -22.43
N LYS A 18 -53.50 29.85 -23.65
CA LYS A 18 -53.19 29.34 -25.00
C LYS A 18 -51.71 28.98 -25.33
N PRO A 19 -51.49 28.21 -26.43
CA PRO A 19 -50.18 27.61 -26.75
C PRO A 19 -49.28 28.59 -27.50
N LEU A 20 -47.98 28.53 -27.22
CA LEU A 20 -46.94 29.10 -28.07
C LEU A 20 -45.92 28.00 -28.41
N ASN A 21 -45.75 27.86 -29.72
CA ASN A 21 -44.81 27.02 -30.42
C ASN A 21 -43.37 27.27 -29.93
N THR A 22 -42.74 26.24 -29.39
CA THR A 22 -41.27 26.15 -29.36
C THR A 22 -40.89 24.70 -29.50
N SER A 23 -40.51 24.33 -30.73
CA SER A 23 -39.60 23.24 -31.00
C SER A 23 -38.41 23.32 -30.03
N LEU A 24 -38.22 22.33 -29.17
CA LEU A 24 -36.93 22.01 -28.55
C LEU A 24 -37.01 20.63 -27.87
N ARG A 25 -36.48 19.66 -28.62
CA ARG A 25 -35.67 18.52 -28.17
C ARG A 25 -36.31 17.57 -27.17
N CYS A 26 -36.65 16.39 -27.68
CA CYS A 26 -36.61 15.15 -26.93
C CYS A 26 -35.23 15.05 -26.25
N LEU A 27 -35.17 15.27 -24.93
CA LEU A 27 -34.02 14.90 -24.12
C LEU A 27 -34.01 13.38 -24.10
N HIS A 28 -33.28 12.80 -25.05
CA HIS A 28 -32.92 11.39 -25.05
C HIS A 28 -32.04 11.17 -23.82
N PHE A 29 -32.68 10.84 -22.69
CA PHE A 29 -32.00 10.55 -21.44
C PHE A 29 -31.48 9.10 -21.49
N THR A 30 -30.49 8.84 -22.31
CA THR A 30 -29.67 7.62 -22.21
C THR A 30 -28.72 7.76 -21.04
N GLN A 31 -29.23 7.68 -19.81
CA GLN A 31 -28.38 7.43 -18.65
C GLN A 31 -28.16 5.92 -18.49
N THR A 32 -27.35 5.33 -19.37
CA THR A 32 -26.57 4.16 -18.95
C THR A 32 -25.45 4.69 -18.07
N ARG A 33 -25.72 4.83 -16.76
CA ARG A 33 -24.64 5.05 -15.79
C ARG A 33 -23.83 3.75 -15.72
N CYS A 34 -22.71 3.68 -16.41
CA CYS A 34 -21.70 2.66 -16.11
C CYS A 34 -21.20 2.92 -14.67
N ARG A 35 -21.50 2.01 -13.75
CA ARG A 35 -20.92 2.04 -12.40
C ARG A 35 -19.41 1.82 -12.52
N ALA A 36 -18.64 2.54 -11.69
CA ALA A 36 -17.22 2.30 -11.56
C ALA A 36 -16.98 0.83 -11.16
N GLN A 37 -15.98 0.21 -11.79
CA GLN A 37 -15.54 -1.13 -11.42
C GLN A 37 -14.77 -1.05 -10.10
N LEU A 38 -15.16 -1.87 -9.12
CA LEU A 38 -14.42 -1.99 -7.87
C LEU A 38 -13.15 -2.81 -8.11
N LEU A 39 -11.98 -2.19 -7.94
CA LEU A 39 -10.70 -2.90 -7.91
C LEU A 39 -10.47 -3.41 -6.48
N ASP A 40 -10.63 -4.71 -6.27
CA ASP A 40 -10.43 -5.35 -4.98
C ASP A 40 -8.94 -5.70 -4.77
N GLY A 41 -8.19 -4.74 -4.23
CA GLY A 41 -6.77 -4.94 -3.92
C GLY A 41 -6.50 -6.03 -2.87
N LYS A 42 -7.48 -6.39 -2.03
CA LYS A 42 -7.31 -7.48 -1.05
C LYS A 42 -7.30 -8.83 -1.74
N LYS A 43 -8.19 -9.02 -2.73
CA LYS A 43 -8.20 -10.22 -3.55
C LYS A 43 -6.87 -10.36 -4.30
N VAL A 44 -6.46 -9.30 -5.01
CA VAL A 44 -5.20 -9.30 -5.78
C VAL A 44 -3.99 -9.57 -4.88
N ALA A 45 -3.89 -8.93 -3.72
CA ALA A 45 -2.81 -9.21 -2.76
C ALA A 45 -2.83 -10.66 -2.24
N GLY A 46 -4.03 -11.23 -2.06
CA GLY A 46 -4.19 -12.63 -1.66
C GLY A 46 -3.64 -13.59 -2.71
N ASP A 47 -3.97 -13.36 -3.99
CA ASP A 47 -3.48 -14.15 -5.11
C ASP A 47 -1.93 -14.08 -5.20
N ILE A 48 -1.36 -12.86 -5.06
CA ILE A 48 0.10 -12.65 -5.04
C ILE A 48 0.77 -13.38 -3.87
N TYR A 49 0.19 -13.34 -2.67
CA TYR A 49 0.78 -14.03 -1.51
C TYR A 49 0.79 -15.55 -1.69
N GLN A 50 -0.22 -16.13 -2.35
CA GLN A 50 -0.25 -17.57 -2.63
C GLN A 50 0.84 -17.98 -3.61
N GLU A 51 1.05 -17.19 -4.67
CA GLU A 51 2.10 -17.42 -5.65
C GLU A 51 3.49 -17.35 -4.99
N LEU A 52 3.79 -16.25 -4.28
CA LEU A 52 5.06 -16.07 -3.59
C LEU A 52 5.32 -17.13 -2.53
N SER A 53 4.30 -17.51 -1.76
CA SER A 53 4.44 -18.58 -0.75
C SER A 53 4.82 -19.92 -1.39
N SER A 54 4.26 -20.22 -2.57
CA SER A 54 4.56 -21.44 -3.31
C SER A 54 5.99 -21.42 -3.85
N GLU A 55 6.43 -20.28 -4.38
CA GLU A 55 7.81 -20.09 -4.86
C GLU A 55 8.83 -20.23 -3.73
N VAL A 56 8.62 -19.55 -2.59
CA VAL A 56 9.50 -19.64 -1.43
C VAL A 56 9.56 -21.07 -0.88
N THR A 57 8.43 -21.76 -0.81
CA THR A 57 8.39 -23.16 -0.40
C THR A 57 9.18 -24.05 -1.36
N GLY A 58 9.04 -23.83 -2.67
CA GLY A 58 9.82 -24.51 -3.70
C GLY A 58 11.33 -24.32 -3.50
N MET A 59 11.78 -23.07 -3.37
CA MET A 59 13.19 -22.75 -3.12
C MET A 59 13.75 -23.46 -1.88
N VAL A 60 13.00 -23.45 -0.78
CA VAL A 60 13.41 -24.10 0.46
C VAL A 60 13.46 -25.63 0.30
N SER A 61 12.51 -26.21 -0.44
CA SER A 61 12.52 -27.66 -0.71
C SER A 61 13.71 -28.11 -1.57
N GLU A 62 14.24 -27.21 -2.41
CA GLU A 62 15.46 -27.42 -3.19
C GLU A 62 16.75 -27.25 -2.35
N GLY A 63 16.64 -26.99 -1.05
CA GLY A 63 17.76 -26.82 -0.14
C GLY A 63 18.34 -25.40 -0.09
N ARG A 64 17.69 -24.42 -0.71
CA ARG A 64 18.08 -23.01 -0.60
C ARG A 64 17.55 -22.42 0.72
N ARG A 65 18.23 -21.41 1.26
CA ARG A 65 17.69 -20.67 2.43
C ARG A 65 16.49 -19.83 2.02
N ALA A 66 15.55 -19.64 2.96
CA ALA A 66 14.48 -18.67 2.78
C ALA A 66 15.08 -17.25 2.62
N PRO A 67 14.45 -16.37 1.81
CA PRO A 67 14.84 -14.98 1.76
C PRO A 67 14.71 -14.31 3.14
N HIS A 68 15.51 -13.28 3.38
CA HIS A 68 15.53 -12.54 4.62
C HIS A 68 15.41 -11.03 4.39
N LEU A 69 14.33 -10.47 4.93
CA LEU A 69 14.02 -9.04 4.89
C LEU A 69 14.31 -8.38 6.24
N VAL A 70 15.16 -7.37 6.24
CA VAL A 70 15.44 -6.56 7.43
C VAL A 70 14.74 -5.21 7.34
N LEU A 71 13.92 -4.91 8.35
CA LEU A 71 13.21 -3.64 8.48
C LEU A 71 13.88 -2.79 9.57
N VAL A 72 14.25 -1.56 9.23
CA VAL A 72 14.82 -0.59 10.16
C VAL A 72 13.78 0.49 10.45
N ARG A 73 13.41 0.67 11.71
CA ARG A 73 12.46 1.68 12.17
C ARG A 73 13.13 2.57 13.20
N VAL A 74 13.13 3.88 12.96
CA VAL A 74 13.67 4.87 13.88
C VAL A 74 12.53 5.63 14.56
N GLY A 75 12.53 5.68 15.88
CA GLY A 75 11.54 6.38 16.67
C GLY A 75 10.23 5.63 16.88
N GLY A 76 9.19 6.37 17.30
CA GLY A 76 8.00 5.78 17.93
C GLY A 76 6.66 6.08 17.27
N ASP A 77 6.63 6.68 16.07
CA ASP A 77 5.37 7.10 15.44
C ASP A 77 4.38 5.92 15.33
N PRO A 78 3.15 6.00 15.89
CA PRO A 78 2.22 4.88 15.90
C PRO A 78 1.81 4.36 14.51
N ALA A 79 1.74 5.24 13.51
CA ALA A 79 1.40 4.83 12.15
C ALA A 79 2.52 3.99 11.54
N SER A 80 3.78 4.44 11.64
CA SER A 80 4.96 3.68 11.18
C SER A 80 5.03 2.27 11.78
N GLY A 81 4.64 2.11 13.05
CA GLY A 81 4.63 0.81 13.72
C GLY A 81 3.61 -0.16 13.15
N SER A 82 2.45 0.34 12.70
CA SER A 82 1.42 -0.50 12.07
C SER A 82 1.85 -0.96 10.67
N TYR A 83 2.55 -0.11 9.92
CA TYR A 83 3.10 -0.48 8.61
C TYR A 83 4.17 -1.57 8.73
N VAL A 84 5.15 -1.40 9.62
CA VAL A 84 6.19 -2.42 9.86
C VAL A 84 5.57 -3.75 10.27
N LYS A 85 4.62 -3.74 11.21
CA LYS A 85 3.88 -4.96 11.61
C LYS A 85 3.18 -5.65 10.45
N ASN A 86 2.53 -4.89 9.57
CA ASN A 86 1.87 -5.44 8.40
C ASN A 86 2.87 -6.05 7.41
N LYS A 87 4.03 -5.40 7.19
CA LYS A 87 5.10 -5.91 6.32
C LYS A 87 5.71 -7.19 6.89
N THR A 88 6.03 -7.24 8.19
CA THR A 88 6.48 -8.46 8.89
C THR A 88 5.46 -9.58 8.75
N ARG A 89 4.17 -9.31 9.03
CA ARG A 89 3.11 -10.31 8.88
C ARG A 89 2.96 -10.81 7.44
N ALA A 90 3.19 -9.96 6.44
CA ALA A 90 3.17 -10.38 5.05
C ALA A 90 4.34 -11.32 4.74
N ALA A 91 5.56 -10.99 5.19
CA ALA A 91 6.74 -11.83 5.07
C ALA A 91 6.53 -13.21 5.73
N ASP A 92 6.00 -13.24 6.95
CA ASP A 92 5.70 -14.47 7.68
C ASP A 92 4.70 -15.36 6.92
N LYS A 93 3.67 -14.74 6.32
CA LYS A 93 2.64 -15.46 5.55
C LYS A 93 3.19 -16.15 4.30
N ILE A 94 4.22 -15.57 3.67
CA ILE A 94 4.82 -16.11 2.45
C ILE A 94 6.08 -16.96 2.73
N GLY A 95 6.45 -17.14 4.00
CA GLY A 95 7.58 -17.98 4.39
C GLY A 95 8.96 -17.30 4.30
N ILE A 96 8.98 -15.96 4.23
CA ILE A 96 10.21 -15.17 4.24
C ILE A 96 10.62 -14.88 5.69
N GLN A 97 11.91 -14.97 6.00
CA GLN A 97 12.43 -14.55 7.30
C GLN A 97 12.40 -13.02 7.39
N SER A 98 12.05 -12.48 8.55
CA SER A 98 12.09 -11.04 8.74
C SER A 98 12.63 -10.63 10.12
N THR A 99 13.47 -9.60 10.12
CA THR A 99 14.05 -9.01 11.33
C THR A 99 13.69 -7.53 11.39
N VAL A 100 13.33 -7.04 12.59
CA VAL A 100 13.01 -5.63 12.78
C VAL A 100 14.01 -5.00 13.76
N HIS A 101 14.80 -4.04 13.27
CA HIS A 101 15.61 -3.16 14.11
C HIS A 101 14.78 -1.95 14.53
N HIS A 102 14.41 -1.89 15.81
CA HIS A 102 13.77 -0.72 16.39
C HIS A 102 14.82 0.16 17.07
N LEU A 103 15.05 1.34 16.50
CA LEU A 103 16.04 2.30 16.96
C LEU A 103 15.34 3.48 17.68
N PRO A 104 15.95 4.03 18.75
CA PRO A 104 15.45 5.23 19.42
C PRO A 104 15.31 6.43 18.48
N ALA A 105 14.41 7.36 18.81
CA ALA A 105 14.18 8.56 17.98
C ALA A 105 15.40 9.48 17.94
N ASP A 106 16.25 9.48 18.97
CA ASP A 106 17.49 10.25 19.10
C ASP A 106 18.71 9.57 18.45
N THR A 107 18.50 8.45 17.74
CA THR A 107 19.57 7.77 17.01
C THR A 107 20.24 8.73 16.02
N SER A 108 21.56 8.81 16.08
CA SER A 108 22.34 9.67 15.18
C SER A 108 22.35 9.13 13.75
N GLN A 109 22.50 10.03 12.78
CA GLN A 109 22.62 9.64 11.37
C GLN A 109 23.80 8.67 11.14
N SER A 110 24.95 8.90 11.78
CA SER A 110 26.11 8.02 11.62
C SER A 110 25.83 6.61 12.14
N THR A 111 25.16 6.48 13.30
CA THR A 111 24.74 5.19 13.84
C THR A 111 23.80 4.44 12.89
N LEU A 112 22.82 5.13 12.31
CA LEU A 112 21.89 4.54 11.35
C LEU A 112 22.61 4.09 10.07
N LEU A 113 23.49 4.92 9.52
CA LEU A 113 24.29 4.57 8.34
C LEU A 113 25.24 3.40 8.62
N SER A 114 25.84 3.32 9.81
CA SER A 114 26.67 2.18 10.21
C SER A 114 25.86 0.88 10.24
N LEU A 115 24.63 0.91 10.76
CA LEU A 115 23.75 -0.26 10.72
C LEU A 115 23.42 -0.66 9.28
N VAL A 116 23.01 0.30 8.43
CA VAL A 116 22.71 0.01 7.02
C VAL A 116 23.92 -0.60 6.31
N ASN A 117 25.12 -0.08 6.55
CA ASN A 117 26.35 -0.65 5.98
C ASN A 117 26.63 -2.08 6.46
N GLN A 118 26.37 -2.39 7.73
CA GLN A 118 26.48 -3.77 8.24
C GLN A 118 25.50 -4.71 7.53
N LEU A 119 24.24 -4.28 7.36
CA LEU A 119 23.21 -5.06 6.67
C LEU A 119 23.52 -5.24 5.18
N ASN A 120 24.14 -4.25 4.54
CA ASN A 120 24.54 -4.33 3.13
C ASN A 120 25.57 -5.44 2.90
N ILE A 121 26.54 -5.61 3.79
CA ILE A 121 27.59 -6.63 3.63
C ILE A 121 27.21 -8.01 4.18
N ASP A 122 26.10 -8.11 4.91
CA ASP A 122 25.62 -9.36 5.48
C ASP A 122 25.08 -10.30 4.38
N PRO A 123 25.69 -11.47 4.13
CA PRO A 123 25.22 -12.42 3.11
C PRO A 123 23.89 -13.10 3.48
N ASP A 124 23.46 -13.03 4.74
CA ASP A 124 22.19 -13.58 5.20
C ASP A 124 21.04 -12.57 5.06
N VAL A 125 21.28 -11.35 4.57
CA VAL A 125 20.25 -10.33 4.31
C VAL A 125 20.07 -10.14 2.82
N ASP A 126 18.85 -10.29 2.31
CA ASP A 126 18.52 -10.10 0.89
C ASP A 126 17.84 -8.77 0.61
N GLY A 127 17.13 -8.22 1.60
CA GLY A 127 16.39 -6.97 1.44
C GLY A 127 16.49 -6.11 2.68
N ILE A 128 16.62 -4.81 2.48
CA ILE A 128 16.69 -3.80 3.53
C ILE A 128 15.61 -2.76 3.29
N LEU A 129 14.86 -2.46 4.33
CA LEU A 129 13.75 -1.54 4.30
C LEU A 129 13.89 -0.52 5.43
N VAL A 130 14.12 0.74 5.10
CA VAL A 130 14.18 1.82 6.08
C VAL A 130 12.84 2.54 6.13
N GLN A 131 12.11 2.37 7.24
CA GLN A 131 10.77 2.93 7.38
C GLN A 131 10.82 4.46 7.57
N LEU A 132 10.22 5.17 6.62
CA LEU A 132 10.02 6.62 6.65
C LEU A 132 8.70 7.02 7.35
N PRO A 133 8.55 8.29 7.82
CA PRO A 133 9.57 9.33 7.85
C PRO A 133 10.63 9.09 8.93
N LEU A 134 11.84 9.61 8.72
CA LEU A 134 12.89 9.62 9.73
C LEU A 134 12.79 10.87 10.61
N PRO A 135 13.39 10.85 11.82
CA PRO A 135 13.52 12.06 12.64
C PRO A 135 14.24 13.19 11.88
N GLY A 136 13.84 14.44 12.12
CA GLY A 136 14.29 15.59 11.32
C GLY A 136 15.78 15.93 11.36
N HIS A 137 16.56 15.32 12.28
CA HIS A 137 18.02 15.44 12.30
C HIS A 137 18.73 14.39 11.44
N VAL A 138 17.99 13.51 10.76
CA VAL A 138 18.51 12.48 9.85
C VAL A 138 18.08 12.81 8.43
N GLU A 139 19.05 12.85 7.52
CA GLU A 139 18.78 13.09 6.10
C GLU A 139 18.32 11.80 5.40
N GLU A 140 17.02 11.69 5.13
CA GLU A 140 16.39 10.52 4.51
C GLU A 140 17.07 10.12 3.19
N LYS A 141 17.38 11.08 2.33
CA LYS A 141 17.99 10.82 1.02
C LYS A 141 19.37 10.16 1.15
N LEU A 142 20.16 10.52 2.15
CA LEU A 142 21.45 9.87 2.39
C LEU A 142 21.26 8.43 2.85
N VAL A 143 20.29 8.20 3.73
CA VAL A 143 20.00 6.85 4.24
C VAL A 143 19.45 5.94 3.15
N CYS A 144 18.50 6.40 2.35
CA CYS A 144 17.96 5.63 1.23
C CYS A 144 19.04 5.28 0.20
N ASN A 145 19.94 6.22 -0.13
CA ASN A 145 21.05 5.96 -1.04
C ASN A 145 22.17 5.11 -0.44
N ALA A 146 22.19 4.94 0.89
CA ALA A 146 23.16 4.06 1.55
C ALA A 146 22.76 2.58 1.43
N VAL A 147 21.48 2.26 1.25
CA VAL A 147 21.04 0.90 0.93
C VAL A 147 21.54 0.56 -0.47
N ILE A 148 22.25 -0.56 -0.64
CA ILE A 148 22.77 -0.94 -1.96
C ILE A 148 21.61 -1.28 -2.91
N PRO A 149 21.72 -0.97 -4.22
CA PRO A 149 20.63 -1.17 -5.18
C PRO A 149 20.02 -2.57 -5.18
N GLU A 150 20.83 -3.60 -4.96
CA GLU A 150 20.44 -5.00 -4.99
C GLU A 150 19.60 -5.42 -3.79
N LYS A 151 19.70 -4.69 -2.66
CA LYS A 151 18.95 -4.93 -1.43
C LYS A 151 17.86 -3.88 -1.17
N ASP A 152 17.72 -2.90 -2.04
CA ASP A 152 16.75 -1.81 -1.93
C ASP A 152 15.35 -2.25 -2.39
N VAL A 153 14.59 -2.82 -1.46
CA VAL A 153 13.23 -3.34 -1.75
C VAL A 153 12.15 -2.27 -1.84
N ASP A 154 12.41 -1.05 -1.35
CA ASP A 154 11.49 0.09 -1.50
C ASP A 154 11.77 0.87 -2.80
N GLY A 155 12.91 0.65 -3.46
CA GLY A 155 13.27 1.29 -4.73
C GLY A 155 13.67 2.76 -4.57
N PHE A 156 14.10 3.18 -3.37
CA PHE A 156 14.44 4.58 -3.08
C PHE A 156 15.89 4.96 -3.38
N HIS A 157 16.74 3.99 -3.70
CA HIS A 157 18.09 4.25 -4.15
C HIS A 157 18.04 4.99 -5.51
N VAL A 158 18.86 6.02 -5.71
CA VAL A 158 18.84 6.86 -6.93
C VAL A 158 18.99 6.08 -8.23
N LEU A 159 19.71 4.96 -8.21
CA LEU A 159 19.85 4.06 -9.35
C LEU A 159 18.62 3.20 -9.62
N ASN A 160 17.72 3.01 -8.67
CA ASN A 160 16.49 2.23 -8.84
C ASN A 160 15.28 3.10 -9.18
N ILE A 161 15.32 4.39 -8.82
CA ILE A 161 14.28 5.34 -9.20
C ILE A 161 14.18 5.45 -10.73
N GLY A 162 13.03 5.06 -11.29
CA GLY A 162 12.74 5.16 -12.72
C GLY A 162 13.34 4.05 -13.58
N LYS A 163 13.80 2.95 -12.97
CA LYS A 163 14.05 1.70 -13.68
C LYS A 163 12.75 0.88 -13.68
N ASP A 164 11.97 1.02 -14.74
CA ASP A 164 10.76 0.23 -15.01
C ASP A 164 11.04 -0.85 -16.08
#